data_AF-A0A6V7P478-F1
#
_entry.id   AF-A0A6V7P478-F1
#
_cell.length_a   1.000
_cell.length_b   1.000
_cell.length_c   1.000
_cell.angle_alpha   90.00
_cell.angle_beta   90.00
_cell.angle_gamma   90.00
#
_symmetry.space_group_name_H-M   'P 1'
#
loop_
_entity.id
_entity.type
_entity.pdbx_description
1 polymer ?
#
loop_
_entity_poly.entity_id
_entity_poly.type
_entity_poly.pdbx_seq_one_letter_code
_entity_poly.pdbx_strand_id
1 'polypeptide(L)'
;MDVLRTVFSWRRKNAEQVILEESPQKMMKLHEEKKEEEETCRCGKYDVGEKNRCGKCEELEEKNKKKKNIVDYEYSSGEDDDYVWPDGTRRRTREEWARYYKQIEESEGFDVDPFTGDLELGLRGVDGYDSEPIIKCAKAAIERFNSENNMSYEFLKLEKITCIIASGLEYRLTFRAADGEAEPKMFQAITFLGIDDSIIVDFCRLKSTASS
;
A
#
# COMPACT_ATOMS: atom_id res chain seq x y z
N MET A 1 -14.95 -18.26 10.00
CA MET A 1 -14.83 -18.19 8.53
C MET A 1 -13.72 -17.20 8.22
N ASP A 2 -12.74 -17.65 7.45
CA ASP A 2 -11.34 -17.20 7.47
C ASP A 2 -11.04 -16.10 6.44
N VAL A 3 -11.74 -14.95 6.55
CA VAL A 3 -11.59 -13.83 5.60
C VAL A 3 -10.17 -13.27 5.61
N LEU A 4 -9.54 -13.21 6.79
CA LEU A 4 -8.15 -12.79 6.96
C LEU A 4 -7.20 -13.72 6.20
N ARG A 5 -7.38 -15.04 6.30
CA ARG A 5 -6.53 -16.03 5.60
C ARG A 5 -6.61 -15.88 4.08
N THR A 6 -7.78 -15.51 3.54
CA THR A 6 -7.97 -15.26 2.11
C THR A 6 -7.26 -13.98 1.65
N VAL A 7 -7.36 -12.88 2.41
CA VAL A 7 -6.67 -11.62 2.08
C VAL A 7 -5.14 -11.77 2.20
N PHE A 8 -4.66 -12.46 3.24
CA PHE A 8 -3.23 -12.74 3.41
C PHE A 8 -2.70 -13.72 2.35
N SER A 9 -3.48 -14.74 1.96
CA SER A 9 -3.11 -15.62 0.84
C SER A 9 -3.08 -14.87 -0.49
N TRP A 10 -3.97 -13.89 -0.70
CA TRP A 10 -3.98 -13.08 -1.89
C TRP A 10 -2.77 -12.13 -1.94
N ARG A 11 -2.43 -11.45 -0.85
CA ARG A 11 -1.22 -10.60 -0.79
C ARG A 11 0.07 -11.40 -1.00
N ARG A 12 0.21 -12.58 -0.38
CA ARG A 12 1.41 -13.44 -0.52
C ARG A 12 1.58 -13.99 -1.95
N LYS A 13 0.48 -14.41 -2.58
CA LYS A 13 0.49 -14.87 -3.99
C LYS A 13 0.82 -13.75 -4.98
N ASN A 14 0.42 -12.51 -4.70
CA ASN A 14 0.78 -11.38 -5.56
C ASN A 14 2.22 -10.89 -5.32
N ALA A 15 2.78 -11.06 -4.12
CA ALA A 15 4.18 -10.74 -3.84
C ALA A 15 5.17 -11.70 -4.54
N GLU A 16 4.83 -12.99 -4.64
CA GLU A 16 5.64 -13.99 -5.37
C GLU A 16 5.64 -13.76 -6.90
N GLN A 17 4.59 -13.15 -7.47
CA GLN A 17 4.55 -12.80 -8.89
C GLN A 17 5.37 -11.55 -9.25
N VAL A 18 5.75 -10.74 -8.27
CA VAL A 18 6.54 -9.51 -8.51
C VAL A 18 8.04 -9.81 -8.66
N ILE A 19 8.50 -11.02 -8.34
CA ILE A 19 9.94 -11.39 -8.36
C ILE A 19 10.34 -12.16 -9.63
N LEU A 20 9.39 -12.53 -10.50
CA LEU A 20 9.70 -13.05 -11.85
C LEU A 20 9.52 -11.92 -12.87
N GLU A 21 10.62 -11.24 -13.15
CA GLU A 21 10.76 -10.20 -14.17
C GLU A 21 10.10 -10.62 -15.50
N GLU A 22 8.95 -10.02 -15.83
CA GLU A 22 8.56 -9.88 -17.23
C GLU A 22 8.93 -8.46 -17.67
N SER A 23 9.91 -8.37 -18.58
CA SER A 23 10.43 -7.09 -19.04
C SER A 23 9.30 -6.22 -19.63
N PRO A 24 9.37 -4.88 -19.49
CA PRO A 24 8.35 -3.96 -20.03
C PRO A 24 8.06 -4.16 -21.54
N GLN A 25 9.04 -4.68 -22.27
CA GLN A 25 8.95 -4.96 -23.71
C GLN A 25 8.03 -6.15 -24.01
N LYS A 26 7.95 -7.14 -23.10
CA LYS A 26 7.05 -8.29 -23.22
C LYS A 26 5.60 -7.89 -22.91
N MET A 27 5.40 -7.01 -21.93
CA MET A 27 4.10 -6.43 -21.61
C MET A 27 3.56 -5.52 -22.73
N MET A 28 4.42 -4.76 -23.41
CA MET A 28 4.03 -3.99 -24.60
C MET A 28 3.61 -4.88 -25.78
N LYS A 29 4.36 -5.95 -26.08
CA LYS A 29 3.98 -6.90 -27.14
C LYS A 29 2.67 -7.62 -26.82
N LEU A 30 2.46 -8.02 -25.57
CA LEU A 30 1.21 -8.63 -25.14
C LEU A 30 0.02 -7.64 -25.20
N HIS A 31 0.27 -6.34 -25.00
CA HIS A 31 -0.74 -5.30 -25.18
C HIS A 31 -1.04 -4.99 -26.65
N GLU A 32 -0.06 -5.08 -27.54
CA GLU A 32 -0.26 -4.97 -29.00
C GLU A 32 -0.99 -6.19 -29.57
N GLU A 33 -0.61 -7.41 -29.18
CA GLU A 33 -1.28 -8.65 -29.58
C GLU A 33 -2.73 -8.72 -29.04
N LYS A 34 -2.98 -8.24 -27.81
CA LYS A 34 -4.34 -8.11 -27.26
C LYS A 34 -5.16 -7.00 -27.93
N LYS A 35 -4.52 -5.93 -28.44
CA LYS A 35 -5.19 -4.89 -29.24
C LYS A 35 -5.63 -5.44 -30.60
N GLU A 36 -4.82 -6.26 -31.25
CA GLU A 36 -5.19 -6.91 -32.51
C GLU A 36 -6.31 -7.95 -32.33
N GLU A 37 -6.36 -8.66 -31.20
CA GLU A 37 -7.49 -9.54 -30.86
C GLU A 37 -8.79 -8.76 -30.55
N GLU A 38 -8.70 -7.57 -29.95
CA GLU A 38 -9.86 -6.70 -29.64
C GLU A 38 -10.49 -6.02 -30.87
N GLU A 39 -9.82 -5.97 -32.03
CA GLU A 39 -10.39 -5.42 -33.28
C GLU A 39 -11.24 -6.42 -34.08
N THR A 40 -11.44 -7.65 -33.60
CA THR A 40 -12.34 -8.61 -34.24
C THR A 40 -13.73 -8.66 -33.60
N CYS A 41 -14.75 -8.25 -34.35
CA CYS A 41 -16.14 -8.27 -33.93
C CYS A 41 -16.62 -9.71 -33.67
N ARG A 42 -16.94 -10.02 -32.41
CA ARG A 42 -17.32 -11.38 -31.94
C ARG A 42 -18.78 -11.77 -32.24
N CYS A 43 -19.35 -11.34 -33.36
CA CYS A 43 -20.60 -11.89 -33.88
C CYS A 43 -20.26 -12.83 -35.04
N GLY A 44 -20.03 -14.11 -34.74
CA GLY A 44 -19.47 -15.06 -35.69
C GLY A 44 -20.35 -15.39 -36.90
N LYS A 45 -20.46 -14.47 -37.88
CA LYS A 45 -20.89 -14.71 -39.27
C LYS A 45 -20.29 -13.69 -40.26
N TYR A 46 -19.49 -14.24 -41.18
CA TYR A 46 -19.05 -13.80 -42.51
C TYR A 46 -17.76 -13.00 -42.71
N ASP A 47 -17.12 -13.39 -43.84
CA ASP A 47 -15.80 -13.05 -44.35
C ASP A 47 -15.61 -11.59 -44.80
N VAL A 48 -14.33 -11.25 -44.93
CA VAL A 48 -13.75 -9.95 -45.28
C VAL A 48 -14.26 -9.43 -46.63
N GLY A 49 -14.99 -8.32 -46.58
CA GLY A 49 -15.34 -7.51 -47.74
C GLY A 49 -16.59 -6.65 -47.50
N GLU A 50 -16.40 -5.34 -47.49
CA GLU A 50 -17.43 -4.28 -47.38
C GLU A 50 -17.92 -3.87 -45.96
N LYS A 51 -17.93 -2.55 -45.77
CA LYS A 51 -18.22 -1.83 -44.52
C LYS A 51 -19.69 -1.98 -44.11
N ASN A 52 -20.01 -3.00 -43.31
CA ASN A 52 -21.31 -3.07 -42.64
C ASN A 52 -21.12 -3.24 -41.13
N ARG A 53 -21.07 -2.10 -40.42
CA ARG A 53 -21.08 -2.06 -38.95
C ARG A 53 -22.47 -2.50 -38.45
N CYS A 54 -22.49 -3.48 -37.56
CA CYS A 54 -23.70 -3.93 -36.89
C CYS A 54 -24.20 -2.84 -35.92
N GLY A 55 -25.48 -2.45 -36.00
CA GLY A 55 -26.06 -1.41 -35.12
C GLY A 55 -26.00 -1.74 -33.61
N LYS A 56 -25.80 -3.01 -33.26
CA LYS A 56 -25.59 -3.47 -31.88
C LYS A 56 -24.18 -3.14 -31.36
N CYS A 57 -23.21 -3.00 -32.25
CA CYS A 57 -21.83 -2.62 -31.92
C CYS A 57 -21.70 -1.10 -31.70
N GLU A 58 -22.44 -0.30 -32.46
CA GLU A 58 -22.49 1.17 -32.27
C GLU A 58 -23.14 1.55 -30.94
N GLU A 59 -24.20 0.85 -30.53
CA GLU A 59 -24.86 1.06 -29.23
C GLU A 59 -23.94 0.67 -28.04
N LEU A 60 -23.09 -0.34 -28.22
CA LEU A 60 -22.09 -0.77 -27.26
C LEU A 60 -20.89 0.19 -27.20
N GLU A 61 -20.45 0.75 -28.33
CA GLU A 61 -19.44 1.81 -28.39
C GLU A 61 -19.92 3.12 -27.78
N GLU A 62 -21.17 3.53 -28.00
CA GLU A 62 -21.75 4.72 -27.34
C GLU A 62 -21.90 4.52 -25.84
N LYS A 63 -22.35 3.33 -25.41
CA LYS A 63 -22.39 2.96 -23.98
C LYS A 63 -20.98 2.88 -23.39
N ASN A 64 -19.97 2.45 -24.14
CA ASN A 64 -18.58 2.40 -23.70
C ASN A 64 -17.88 3.76 -23.76
N LYS A 65 -18.24 4.67 -24.67
CA LYS A 65 -17.82 6.09 -24.64
C LYS A 65 -18.43 6.80 -23.43
N LYS A 66 -19.71 6.53 -23.12
CA LYS A 66 -20.35 7.01 -21.89
C LYS A 66 -19.78 6.37 -20.61
N LYS A 67 -19.35 5.11 -20.65
CA LYS A 67 -18.66 4.44 -19.53
C LYS A 67 -17.15 4.76 -19.42
N LYS A 68 -16.50 5.28 -20.47
CA LYS A 68 -15.14 5.83 -20.40
C LYS A 68 -15.10 7.24 -19.80
N ASN A 69 -16.26 7.88 -19.66
CA ASN A 69 -16.50 8.86 -18.59
C ASN A 69 -16.88 8.12 -17.30
N ILE A 70 -16.08 7.13 -16.91
CA ILE A 70 -16.01 6.74 -15.50
C ILE A 70 -15.48 7.98 -14.82
N VAL A 71 -16.42 8.61 -14.12
CA VAL A 71 -16.27 9.65 -13.11
C VAL A 71 -14.82 9.74 -12.65
N ASP A 72 -14.07 10.67 -13.23
CA ASP A 72 -13.08 11.40 -12.46
C ASP A 72 -13.88 11.95 -11.29
N TYR A 73 -13.77 11.30 -10.13
CA TYR A 73 -14.20 11.93 -8.90
C TYR A 73 -13.21 13.07 -8.70
N GLU A 74 -13.48 14.21 -9.33
CA GLU A 74 -13.02 15.52 -8.87
C GLU A 74 -13.64 15.74 -7.49
N TYR A 75 -13.12 15.01 -6.49
CA TYR A 75 -13.40 15.29 -5.11
C TYR A 75 -12.51 16.44 -4.70
N SER A 76 -13.03 17.64 -4.91
CA SER A 76 -12.81 18.90 -4.19
C SER A 76 -12.90 20.01 -5.23
N SER A 77 -14.04 20.71 -5.29
CA SER A 77 -13.98 22.12 -5.70
C SER A 77 -12.94 22.76 -4.80
N GLY A 78 -11.94 23.46 -5.35
CA GLY A 78 -10.81 24.03 -4.59
C GLY A 78 -11.17 25.02 -3.47
N GLU A 79 -12.45 25.13 -3.11
CA GLU A 79 -13.04 25.85 -1.99
C GLU A 79 -13.21 24.98 -0.72
N ASP A 80 -12.97 23.66 -0.77
CA ASP A 80 -13.09 22.75 0.39
C ASP A 80 -11.73 22.38 1.04
N ASP A 81 -10.61 22.74 0.40
CA ASP A 81 -9.25 22.40 0.87
C ASP A 81 -8.73 23.35 1.97
N ASP A 82 -9.38 24.50 2.15
CA ASP A 82 -9.04 25.53 3.15
C ASP A 82 -10.03 25.57 4.33
N TYR A 83 -11.06 24.72 4.32
CA TYR A 83 -12.02 24.65 5.43
C TYR A 83 -11.35 24.12 6.72
N VAL A 84 -11.33 24.95 7.76
CA VAL A 84 -10.87 24.60 9.11
C VAL A 84 -12.08 24.41 10.01
N TRP A 85 -12.20 23.22 10.60
CA TRP A 85 -13.26 22.88 11.54
C TRP A 85 -13.10 23.68 12.85
N PRO A 86 -14.18 23.83 13.66
CA PRO A 86 -14.12 24.56 14.92
C PRO A 86 -13.10 24.03 15.94
N ASP A 87 -12.70 22.76 15.83
CA ASP A 87 -11.67 22.12 16.66
C ASP A 87 -10.24 22.38 16.15
N GLY A 88 -10.08 23.15 15.07
CA GLY A 88 -8.81 23.47 14.43
C GLY A 88 -8.31 22.39 13.47
N THR A 89 -9.04 21.29 13.29
CA THR A 89 -8.69 20.27 12.31
C THR A 89 -9.02 20.75 10.89
N ARG A 90 -8.33 20.21 9.89
CA ARG A 90 -8.60 20.47 8.48
C ARG A 90 -8.16 19.28 7.62
N ARG A 91 -8.54 19.31 6.35
CA ARG A 91 -7.96 18.42 5.34
C ARG A 91 -6.57 18.88 4.94
N ARG A 92 -5.74 17.96 4.47
CA ARG A 92 -4.46 18.24 3.81
C ARG A 92 -4.71 19.04 2.55
N THR A 93 -3.85 20.04 2.31
CA THR A 93 -3.83 20.73 1.02
C THR A 93 -3.27 19.80 -0.06
N ARG A 94 -3.42 20.18 -1.34
CA ARG A 94 -2.85 19.44 -2.46
C ARG A 94 -1.33 19.24 -2.33
N GLU A 95 -0.59 20.25 -1.87
CA GLU A 95 0.85 20.19 -1.66
C GLU A 95 1.21 19.25 -0.50
N GLU A 96 0.39 19.19 0.54
CA GLU A 96 0.57 18.25 1.65
C GLU A 96 0.28 16.81 1.23
N TRP A 97 -0.74 16.58 0.41
CA TRP A 97 -0.98 15.27 -0.22
C TRP A 97 0.20 14.83 -1.08
N ALA A 98 0.73 15.72 -1.93
CA ALA A 98 1.89 15.42 -2.75
C ALA A 98 3.12 15.03 -1.89
N ARG A 99 3.36 15.76 -0.79
CA ARG A 99 4.42 15.41 0.18
C ARG A 99 4.16 14.06 0.85
N TYR A 100 2.94 13.81 1.30
CA TYR A 100 2.54 12.56 1.94
C TYR A 100 2.75 11.35 1.02
N TYR A 101 2.29 11.41 -0.24
CA TYR A 101 2.49 10.31 -1.19
C TYR A 101 3.97 10.08 -1.49
N LYS A 102 4.74 11.16 -1.64
CA LYS A 102 6.19 11.07 -1.80
C LYS A 102 6.86 10.37 -0.61
N GLN A 103 6.47 10.69 0.63
CA GLN A 103 6.98 10.02 1.83
C GLN A 103 6.66 8.52 1.84
N ILE A 104 5.45 8.13 1.43
CA ILE A 104 5.08 6.72 1.34
C ILE A 104 5.93 5.99 0.30
N GLU A 105 6.11 6.59 -0.87
CA GLU A 105 6.88 6.00 -1.97
C GLU A 105 8.35 5.85 -1.59
N GLU A 106 8.98 6.90 -1.07
CA GLU A 106 10.41 6.91 -0.74
C GLU A 106 10.76 6.03 0.48
N SER A 107 9.84 5.90 1.44
CA SER A 107 10.11 5.17 2.69
C SER A 107 9.39 3.84 2.82
N GLU A 108 8.65 3.42 1.79
CA GLU A 108 7.67 2.33 1.88
C GLU A 108 6.65 2.57 3.04
N GLY A 109 6.40 3.83 3.39
CA GLY A 109 5.51 4.28 4.46
C GLY A 109 6.04 4.11 5.89
N PHE A 110 7.33 3.82 6.09
CA PHE A 110 7.95 3.78 7.42
C PHE A 110 8.29 5.17 7.98
N ASP A 111 8.45 6.16 7.11
CA ASP A 111 8.84 7.52 7.47
C ASP A 111 7.78 8.50 6.93
N VAL A 112 6.64 8.56 7.62
CA VAL A 112 5.51 9.45 7.30
C VAL A 112 5.33 10.47 8.43
N ASP A 113 5.14 11.74 8.08
CA ASP A 113 4.97 12.79 9.08
C ASP A 113 3.61 12.68 9.80
N PRO A 114 3.55 13.07 11.08
CA PRO A 114 2.27 13.23 11.77
C PRO A 114 1.46 14.34 11.09
N PHE A 115 0.16 14.10 10.94
CA PHE A 115 -0.79 15.10 10.49
C PHE A 115 -1.81 15.36 11.59
N THR A 116 -2.19 16.61 11.80
CA THR A 116 -3.06 17.04 12.91
C THR A 116 -4.56 16.90 12.60
N GLY A 117 -4.93 16.60 11.35
CA GLY A 117 -6.33 16.33 11.00
C GLY A 117 -6.70 14.87 11.21
N ASP A 118 -7.66 14.62 12.11
CA ASP A 118 -8.16 13.28 12.44
C ASP A 118 -9.14 12.70 11.40
N LEU A 119 -9.42 13.45 10.32
CA LEU A 119 -10.44 13.11 9.33
C LEU A 119 -9.93 12.28 8.16
N GLU A 120 -8.61 12.17 8.00
CA GLU A 120 -8.03 11.53 6.82
C GLU A 120 -7.61 10.09 7.10
N LEU A 121 -8.27 9.15 6.43
CA LEU A 121 -7.95 7.73 6.47
C LEU A 121 -6.67 7.48 5.66
N GLY A 122 -5.57 7.16 6.33
CA GLY A 122 -4.28 6.90 5.71
C GLY A 122 -3.21 6.51 6.72
N LEU A 123 -2.00 6.31 6.23
CA LEU A 123 -0.82 6.15 7.07
C LEU A 123 -0.54 7.48 7.79
N ARG A 124 -0.31 7.40 9.10
CA ARG A 124 -0.04 8.57 9.92
C ARG A 124 1.16 8.31 10.81
N GLY A 125 2.11 9.25 10.83
CA GLY A 125 3.16 9.26 11.83
C GLY A 125 2.57 9.43 13.23
N VAL A 126 3.02 8.63 14.19
CA VAL A 126 2.57 8.70 15.58
C VAL A 126 3.70 9.22 16.46
N ASP A 127 3.42 10.30 17.18
CA ASP A 127 4.31 10.84 18.21
C ASP A 127 3.96 10.24 19.58
N GLY A 128 4.93 10.13 20.50
CA GLY A 128 4.70 9.63 21.87
C GLY A 128 4.57 8.11 21.98
N TYR A 129 5.62 7.40 21.57
CA TYR A 129 5.61 5.98 21.16
C TYR A 129 5.71 4.92 22.27
N ASP A 130 5.58 5.28 23.54
CA ASP A 130 5.79 4.34 24.67
C ASP A 130 4.51 3.59 25.10
N SER A 131 3.71 3.12 24.14
CA SER A 131 2.56 2.27 24.45
C SER A 131 2.95 0.79 24.48
N GLU A 132 2.50 0.09 25.53
CA GLU A 132 2.76 -1.34 25.73
C GLU A 132 2.39 -2.21 24.50
N PRO A 133 1.25 -2.00 23.80
CA PRO A 133 0.89 -2.81 22.64
C PRO A 133 1.88 -2.67 21.48
N ILE A 134 2.37 -1.46 21.21
CA ILE A 134 3.32 -1.22 20.11
C ILE A 134 4.68 -1.83 20.43
N ILE A 135 5.12 -1.75 21.69
CA ILE A 135 6.35 -2.40 22.14
C ILE A 135 6.24 -3.92 21.99
N LYS A 136 5.09 -4.52 22.32
CA LYS A 136 4.84 -5.95 22.08
C LYS A 136 4.94 -6.30 20.60
N CYS A 137 4.41 -5.47 19.70
CA CYS A 137 4.56 -5.67 18.25
C CYS A 137 6.04 -5.65 17.81
N ALA A 138 6.83 -4.68 18.29
CA ALA A 138 8.25 -4.60 17.97
C ALA A 138 9.05 -5.81 18.48
N LYS A 139 8.75 -6.27 19.70
CA LYS A 139 9.35 -7.47 20.29
C LYS A 139 9.00 -8.74 19.49
N ALA A 140 7.72 -8.92 19.14
CA ALA A 140 7.30 -10.04 18.30
C ALA A 140 8.00 -10.01 16.92
N ALA A 141 8.20 -8.83 16.35
CA ALA A 141 8.89 -8.66 15.07
C ALA A 141 10.37 -9.08 15.14
N ILE A 142 11.09 -8.67 16.18
CA ILE A 142 12.51 -9.05 16.33
C ILE A 142 12.67 -10.52 16.71
N GLU A 143 11.75 -11.09 17.51
CA GLU A 143 11.72 -12.53 17.81
C GLU A 143 11.54 -13.36 16.54
N ARG A 144 10.64 -12.94 15.65
CA ARG A 144 10.47 -13.59 14.34
C ARG A 144 11.74 -13.50 13.50
N PHE A 145 12.34 -12.32 13.38
CA PHE A 145 13.59 -12.14 12.65
C PHE A 145 14.72 -13.02 13.20
N ASN A 146 14.87 -13.07 14.53
CA ASN A 146 15.85 -13.90 15.21
C ASN A 146 15.66 -15.39 14.88
N SER A 147 14.42 -15.87 14.93
CA SER A 147 14.09 -17.27 14.62
C SER A 147 14.39 -17.64 13.16
N GLU A 148 14.13 -16.73 12.23
CA GLU A 148 14.33 -16.95 10.79
C GLU A 148 15.83 -16.87 10.39
N ASN A 149 16.66 -16.16 11.16
CA ASN A 149 18.06 -15.90 10.83
C ASN A 149 19.08 -16.50 11.81
N ASN A 150 18.62 -17.23 12.84
CA ASN A 150 19.45 -17.78 13.92
C ASN A 150 20.29 -16.69 14.64
N MET A 151 19.62 -15.60 15.04
CA MET A 151 20.22 -14.44 15.71
C MET A 151 19.62 -14.25 17.13
N SER A 152 20.21 -13.36 17.93
CA SER A 152 19.77 -13.05 19.30
C SER A 152 19.62 -11.55 19.58
N TYR A 153 19.05 -10.79 18.64
CA TYR A 153 18.80 -9.36 18.85
C TYR A 153 17.73 -9.11 19.92
N GLU A 154 18.05 -8.26 20.89
CA GLU A 154 17.13 -7.75 21.91
C GLU A 154 16.61 -6.36 21.52
N PHE A 155 15.29 -6.19 21.60
CA PHE A 155 14.65 -4.89 21.37
C PHE A 155 15.15 -3.85 22.39
N LEU A 156 15.53 -2.66 21.91
CA LEU A 156 15.97 -1.54 22.75
C LEU A 156 14.93 -0.44 22.82
N LYS A 157 14.57 0.16 21.67
CA LYS A 157 13.64 1.30 21.62
C LYS A 157 12.98 1.45 20.26
N LEU A 158 11.79 2.04 20.27
CA LEU A 158 11.13 2.55 19.06
C LEU A 158 11.81 3.86 18.64
N GLU A 159 11.88 4.08 17.32
CA GLU A 159 12.44 5.30 16.72
C GLU A 159 11.39 6.03 15.89
N LYS A 160 10.60 5.28 15.11
CA LYS A 160 9.47 5.82 14.35
C LYS A 160 8.33 4.82 14.26
N ILE A 161 7.12 5.37 14.21
CA ILE A 161 5.89 4.60 14.02
C ILE A 161 5.06 5.32 12.98
N THR A 162 4.64 4.56 11.98
CA THR A 162 3.50 4.93 11.15
C THR A 162 2.38 3.94 11.40
N CYS A 163 1.15 4.40 11.58
CA CYS A 163 -0.01 3.52 11.74
C CYS A 163 -1.08 3.79 10.70
N ILE A 164 -1.90 2.78 10.42
CA ILE A 164 -3.15 2.93 9.67
C ILE A 164 -4.24 2.07 10.32
N ILE A 165 -5.47 2.60 10.34
CA ILE A 165 -6.65 1.86 10.80
C ILE A 165 -7.03 0.83 9.73
N ALA A 166 -7.20 -0.41 10.16
CA ALA A 166 -7.67 -1.52 9.34
C ALA A 166 -8.74 -2.30 10.13
N SER A 167 -8.76 -3.64 10.09
CA SER A 167 -9.56 -4.45 11.03
C SER A 167 -8.87 -4.63 12.39
N GLY A 168 -8.36 -3.52 12.93
CA GLY A 168 -7.29 -3.45 13.93
C GLY A 168 -6.36 -2.29 13.59
N LEU A 169 -5.10 -2.39 13.96
CA LEU A 169 -4.06 -1.40 13.64
C LEU A 169 -2.89 -2.07 12.91
N GLU A 170 -2.57 -1.61 11.70
CA GLU A 170 -1.30 -1.95 11.05
C GLU A 170 -0.27 -0.90 11.48
N TYR A 171 0.85 -1.36 12.05
CA TYR A 171 1.99 -0.52 12.41
C TYR A 171 3.18 -0.83 11.51
N ARG A 172 3.77 0.23 10.96
CA ARG A 172 5.09 0.23 10.33
C ARG A 172 6.07 0.82 11.33
N LEU A 173 6.89 -0.05 11.87
CA LEU A 173 7.79 0.24 12.98
C LEU A 173 9.20 0.39 12.47
N THR A 174 9.87 1.44 12.91
CA THR A 174 11.34 1.54 12.87
C THR A 174 11.84 1.51 14.32
N PHE A 175 12.74 0.58 14.65
CA PHE A 175 13.22 0.39 16.02
C PHE A 175 14.69 -0.03 16.06
N ARG A 176 15.32 0.10 17.23
CA ARG A 176 16.69 -0.41 17.49
C ARG A 176 16.65 -1.73 18.22
N ALA A 177 17.57 -2.61 17.85
CA ALA A 177 17.87 -3.82 18.60
C ALA A 177 19.38 -4.11 18.58
N ALA A 178 19.89 -4.76 19.62
CA ALA A 178 21.30 -5.12 19.76
C ALA A 178 21.45 -6.60 20.07
N ASP A 179 22.55 -7.21 19.60
CA ASP A 179 22.88 -8.60 19.86
C ASP A 179 24.06 -8.64 20.84
N GLY A 180 23.76 -8.83 22.13
CA GLY A 180 24.73 -8.69 23.22
C GLY A 180 25.34 -7.28 23.29
N GLU A 181 26.67 -7.20 23.32
CA GLU A 181 27.42 -5.92 23.37
C GLU A 181 27.67 -5.29 21.98
N ALA A 182 27.11 -5.86 20.92
CA ALA A 182 27.29 -5.31 19.57
C ALA A 182 26.59 -3.97 19.40
N GLU A 183 27.11 -3.16 18.46
CA GLU A 183 26.50 -1.89 18.08
C GLU A 183 25.02 -2.08 17.66
N PRO A 184 24.08 -1.28 18.23
CA PRO A 184 22.67 -1.39 17.90
C PRO A 184 22.40 -1.18 16.41
N LYS A 185 21.56 -2.05 15.85
CA LYS A 185 21.11 -1.96 14.47
C LYS A 185 19.67 -1.46 14.40
N MET A 186 19.37 -0.82 13.27
CA MET A 186 18.03 -0.34 12.96
C MET A 186 17.26 -1.42 12.20
N PHE A 187 16.01 -1.64 12.61
CA PHE A 187 15.10 -2.58 12.00
C PHE A 187 13.84 -1.86 11.53
N GLN A 188 13.24 -2.42 10.48
CA GLN A 188 11.95 -2.04 9.95
C GLN A 188 11.02 -3.26 9.97
N ALA A 189 9.82 -3.10 10.50
CA ALA A 189 8.83 -4.18 10.55
C ALA A 189 7.41 -3.70 10.27
N ILE A 190 6.63 -4.52 9.58
CA ILE A 190 5.18 -4.36 9.49
C ILE A 190 4.52 -5.37 10.41
N THR A 191 3.70 -4.86 11.31
CA THR A 191 2.95 -5.66 12.29
C THR A 191 1.48 -5.26 12.28
N PHE A 192 0.63 -6.19 12.63
CA PHE A 192 -0.81 -5.98 12.74
C PHE A 192 -1.28 -6.38 14.13
N LEU A 193 -1.91 -5.44 14.82
CA LEU A 193 -2.60 -5.65 16.08
C LEU A 193 -4.09 -5.79 15.82
N GLY A 194 -4.61 -6.99 15.99
CA GLY A 194 -6.04 -7.30 15.86
C GLY A 194 -6.86 -6.68 16.99
N ILE A 195 -8.17 -6.56 16.77
CA ILE A 195 -9.14 -6.09 17.78
C ILE A 195 -9.19 -7.05 18.99
N ASP A 196 -8.80 -8.31 18.79
CA ASP A 196 -8.69 -9.36 19.81
C ASP A 196 -7.31 -9.42 20.48
N ASP A 197 -6.51 -8.35 20.36
CA ASP A 197 -5.12 -8.25 20.83
C ASP A 197 -4.15 -9.25 20.19
N SER A 198 -4.55 -9.94 19.12
CA SER A 198 -3.64 -10.80 18.37
C SER A 198 -2.58 -9.99 17.62
N ILE A 199 -1.32 -10.44 17.68
CA ILE A 199 -0.20 -9.81 16.99
C ILE A 199 0.23 -10.69 15.82
N ILE A 200 0.22 -10.12 14.62
CA ILE A 200 0.73 -10.74 13.41
C ILE A 200 1.90 -9.90 12.92
N VAL A 201 3.08 -10.51 12.81
CA VAL A 201 4.22 -9.90 12.13
C VAL A 201 4.13 -10.26 10.66
N ASP A 202 4.10 -9.29 9.75
CA ASP A 202 4.13 -9.56 8.31
C ASP A 202 5.57 -9.80 7.85
N PHE A 203 6.46 -8.84 8.14
CA PHE A 203 7.90 -9.01 8.00
C PHE A 203 8.69 -8.14 8.99
N CYS A 204 9.96 -8.48 9.16
CA CYS A 204 10.96 -7.68 9.85
C CYS A 204 12.30 -7.78 9.09
N ARG A 205 12.99 -6.65 8.90
CA ARG A 205 14.28 -6.59 8.19
C ARG A 205 15.21 -5.55 8.82
N LEU A 206 16.50 -5.65 8.54
CA LEU A 206 17.44 -4.55 8.81
C LEU A 206 17.06 -3.34 7.93
N LYS A 207 17.08 -2.14 8.52
CA LYS A 207 16.92 -0.90 7.74
C LYS A 207 18.20 -0.70 6.93
N SER A 208 18.07 -0.64 5.60
CA SER A 208 19.19 -0.34 4.72
C SER A 208 19.78 1.01 5.10
N THR A 209 21.05 1.03 5.52
CA THR A 209 21.82 2.27 5.51
C THR A 209 22.12 2.55 4.05
N ALA A 210 21.44 3.52 3.44
CA ALA A 210 21.86 4.00 2.13
C ALA A 210 23.35 4.38 2.25
N SER A 211 24.21 3.70 1.50
CA SER A 211 25.62 4.03 1.42
C SER A 211 25.73 5.47 0.97
N SER A 212 26.24 6.31 1.87
CA SER A 212 26.57 7.72 1.66
C SER A 212 27.38 7.97 0.40
#